data_AF-A0A1G8ZDZ0-F1
#
_entry.id   AF-A0A1G8ZDZ0-F1
#
_cell.length_a   1.000
_cell.length_b   1.000
_cell.length_c   1.000
_cell.angle_alpha   90.00
_cell.angle_beta   90.00
_cell.angle_gamma   90.00
#
_symmetry.space_group_name_H-M   'P 1'
#
loop_
_entity.id
_entity.type
_entity.pdbx_description
1 polymer ?
#
loop_
_entity_poly.entity_id
_entity_poly.type
_entity_poly.pdbx_seq_one_letter_code
_entity_poly.pdbx_strand_id
1 'polypeptide(L)' 'MKQKNINILGGIISRLTGGKEKEYVDSLNQEKLERNILAAKDRLEEGNQSVCQKQEYEKTLRHLEKYQK' A
#
# COMPACT_ATOMS: atom_id res chain seq x y z
N MET A 1 27.80 -33.09 -11.87
CA MET A 1 27.85 -31.81 -11.11
C MET A 1 27.20 -30.62 -11.82
N LYS A 2 27.20 -30.53 -13.16
CA LYS A 2 26.70 -29.34 -13.89
C LYS A 2 25.20 -29.04 -13.74
N GLN A 3 24.33 -30.06 -13.66
CA GLN A 3 22.87 -29.86 -13.56
C GLN A 3 22.41 -29.22 -12.23
N LYS A 4 23.08 -29.56 -11.11
CA LYS A 4 22.72 -29.04 -9.78
C LYS A 4 22.92 -27.51 -9.70
N ASN A 5 23.93 -26.98 -10.38
CA ASN A 5 24.23 -25.55 -10.36
C ASN A 5 23.19 -24.71 -11.14
N ILE A 6 22.63 -25.26 -12.22
CA ILE A 6 21.64 -24.57 -13.06
C ILE A 6 20.31 -24.40 -12.30
N ASN A 7 19.87 -25.43 -11.57
CA ASN A 7 18.66 -25.36 -10.74
C ASN A 7 18.78 -24.35 -9.58
N ILE A 8 19.98 -24.23 -8.99
CA ILE A 8 20.23 -23.25 -7.92
C ILE A 8 20.17 -21.82 -8.48
N LEU A 9 20.79 -21.57 -9.63
CA LEU A 9 20.74 -20.28 -10.32
C LEU A 9 19.31 -19.89 -10.71
N GLY A 10 18.52 -20.81 -11.27
CA GLY A 10 17.11 -20.57 -11.59
C GLY A 10 16.27 -20.21 -10.36
N GLY A 11 16.46 -20.93 -9.25
CA GLY A 11 15.75 -20.64 -7.99
C GLY A 11 16.16 -19.33 -7.31
N ILE A 12 17.37 -18.82 -7.56
CA ILE A 12 17.81 -17.50 -7.10
C ILE A 12 17.17 -16.40 -7.97
N ILE A 13 17.18 -16.57 -9.29
CA ILE A 13 16.58 -15.60 -10.22
C ILE A 13 15.08 -15.46 -9.96
N SER A 14 14.33 -16.56 -9.83
CA SER A 14 12.90 -16.52 -9.54
C SER A 14 12.57 -15.85 -8.20
N ARG A 15 13.43 -16.01 -7.19
CA ARG A 15 13.25 -15.32 -5.89
C ARG A 15 13.54 -13.83 -5.99
N LEU A 16 14.53 -13.43 -6.78
CA LEU A 16 14.86 -12.04 -7.02
C LEU A 16 13.77 -11.32 -7.82
N THR A 17 13.21 -11.95 -8.85
CA THR A 17 12.08 -11.37 -9.61
C THR A 17 10.82 -11.28 -8.76
N GLY A 18 10.47 -12.33 -8.00
CA GLY A 18 9.32 -12.28 -7.09
C GLY A 18 9.49 -11.25 -5.97
N GLY A 19 10.72 -11.02 -5.49
CA GLY A 19 11.04 -9.96 -4.53
C GLY A 19 10.78 -8.56 -5.11
N LYS A 20 11.25 -8.30 -6.34
CA LYS A 20 11.05 -7.02 -7.03
C LYS A 20 9.57 -6.73 -7.33
N GLU A 21 8.81 -7.75 -7.74
CA GLU A 21 7.37 -7.60 -7.95
C GLU A 21 6.65 -7.27 -6.65
N LYS A 22 7.02 -7.94 -5.55
CA LYS A 22 6.46 -7.67 -4.22
C LYS A 22 6.79 -6.25 -3.75
N GLU A 23 8.05 -5.82 -3.86
CA GLU A 23 8.48 -4.45 -3.51
C GLU A 23 7.72 -3.41 -4.32
N TYR A 24 7.52 -3.64 -5.61
CA TYR A 24 6.74 -2.76 -6.47
C TYR A 24 5.27 -2.69 -6.02
N VAL A 25 4.63 -3.82 -5.75
CA VAL A 25 3.24 -3.87 -5.26
C VAL A 25 3.11 -3.19 -3.89
N ASP A 26 4.05 -3.43 -2.98
CA ASP A 26 4.09 -2.80 -1.66
C ASP A 26 4.24 -1.27 -1.80
N SER A 27 5.11 -0.80 -2.71
CA SER A 27 5.27 0.64 -2.99
C SER A 27 4.00 1.29 -3.57
N LEU A 28 3.33 0.62 -4.52
CA LEU A 28 2.06 1.08 -5.07
C LEU A 28 0.96 1.13 -4.00
N ASN A 29 0.93 0.15 -3.10
CA ASN A 29 -0.04 0.12 -2.02
C ASN A 29 0.20 1.27 -1.03
N GLN A 30 1.46 1.59 -0.74
CA GLN A 30 1.81 2.74 0.09
C GLN A 30 1.39 4.08 -0.56
N GLU A 31 1.68 4.27 -1.86
CA GLU A 31 1.26 5.49 -2.58
C GLU A 31 -0.27 5.63 -2.62
N LYS A 32 -1.00 4.52 -2.77
CA LYS A 32 -2.47 4.52 -2.69
C LYS A 32 -2.97 4.88 -1.31
N LEU A 33 -2.32 4.36 -0.27
CA LEU A 33 -2.66 4.66 1.12
C LEU A 33 -2.50 6.16 1.41
N GLU A 34 -1.36 6.74 1.02
CA GLU A 34 -1.06 8.15 1.19
C GLU A 34 -2.09 9.05 0.47
N ARG A 35 -2.42 8.71 -0.79
CA ARG A 35 -3.46 9.43 -1.54
C ARG A 35 -4.83 9.36 -0.87
N ASN A 36 -5.21 8.20 -0.33
CA ASN A 36 -6.49 8.04 0.36
C ASN A 36 -6.54 8.82 1.68
N ILE A 37 -5.42 8.87 2.42
CA ILE A 37 -5.29 9.68 3.64
C ILE A 37 -5.47 11.17 3.29
N LEU A 38 -4.78 11.66 2.26
CA LEU A 38 -4.89 13.04 1.80
C LEU A 38 -6.33 13.37 1.40
N ALA A 39 -6.95 12.53 0.56
CA ALA A 39 -8.33 12.72 0.15
C ALA A 39 -9.30 12.72 1.34
N ALA A 40 -9.09 11.89 2.36
CA ALA A 40 -9.93 11.90 3.57
C ALA A 40 -9.75 13.20 4.38
N LYS A 41 -8.53 13.75 4.46
CA LYS A 41 -8.25 15.05 5.09
C LYS A 41 -8.90 16.20 4.33
N ASP A 42 -8.72 16.25 3.01
CA ASP A 42 -9.33 17.27 2.15
C ASP A 42 -10.85 17.28 2.30
N ARG A 43 -11.47 16.08 2.36
CA ARG A 43 -12.91 15.96 2.62
C ARG A 43 -13.26 16.53 3.98
N LEU A 44 -12.53 16.23 5.05
CA LEU A 44 -12.84 16.76 6.39
C LEU A 44 -12.77 18.29 6.50
N GLU A 45 -12.03 18.95 5.59
CA GLU A 45 -11.94 20.40 5.49
C GLU A 45 -13.10 21.02 4.68
N GLU A 46 -13.90 20.23 3.97
CA GLU A 46 -15.07 20.74 3.24
C GLU A 46 -16.15 21.27 4.22
N GLY A 47 -16.45 22.56 4.15
CA GLY A 47 -17.38 23.23 5.07
C GLY A 47 -18.86 22.84 4.97
N ASN A 48 -19.27 22.12 3.92
CA ASN A 48 -20.68 21.78 3.66
C ASN A 48 -21.07 20.35 4.07
N GLN A 49 -20.31 19.72 4.95
CA GLN A 49 -20.58 18.35 5.40
C GLN A 49 -21.55 18.29 6.57
N SER A 50 -22.45 17.32 6.54
CA SER A 50 -23.23 16.94 7.72
C SER A 50 -22.32 16.33 8.79
N VAL A 51 -22.77 16.40 10.06
CA VAL A 51 -22.07 15.77 11.19
C VAL A 51 -21.80 14.28 10.96
N CYS A 52 -22.77 13.56 10.37
CA CYS A 52 -22.63 12.14 10.05
C CYS A 52 -21.54 11.89 9.00
N GLN A 53 -21.51 12.68 7.92
CA GLN A 53 -20.46 12.58 6.91
C GLN A 53 -19.09 12.84 7.50
N LYS A 54 -18.96 13.87 8.35
CA LYS A 54 -17.70 14.20 9.02
C LYS A 54 -17.22 13.04 9.91
N GLN A 55 -18.12 12.44 10.70
CA GLN A 55 -17.79 11.28 11.54
C GLN A 55 -17.32 10.07 10.73
N GLU A 56 -17.95 9.79 9.58
CA GLU A 56 -17.53 8.70 8.69
C GLU A 56 -16.17 8.96 8.04
N TYR A 57 -15.88 10.21 7.64
CA TYR A 57 -14.55 10.57 7.13
C TYR A 57 -13.48 10.51 8.23
N GLU A 58 -13.77 10.93 9.46
CA GLU A 58 -12.85 10.78 10.60
C GLU A 58 -12.57 9.32 10.93
N LYS A 59 -13.60 8.46 10.87
CA LYS A 59 -13.45 7.01 11.07
C LYS A 59 -12.60 6.38 9.96
N THR A 60 -12.84 6.78 8.72
CA THR A 60 -12.05 6.35 7.56
C THR A 60 -10.59 6.77 7.71
N LEU A 61 -10.33 8.03 8.06
CA LEU A 61 -8.98 8.55 8.28
C LEU A 61 -8.25 7.76 9.38
N ARG A 62 -8.88 7.58 10.55
CA ARG A 62 -8.34 6.76 11.65
C ARG A 62 -8.07 5.32 11.24
N HIS A 63 -8.84 4.76 10.31
CA HIS A 63 -8.59 3.40 9.81
C HIS A 63 -7.38 3.36 8.88
N LEU A 64 -7.25 4.32 7.97
CA LEU A 64 -6.13 4.40 7.04
C LEU A 64 -4.80 4.68 7.75
N GLU A 65 -4.79 5.58 8.73
CA GLU A 65 -3.59 5.91 9.52
C GLU A 65 -3.01 4.70 10.27
N LYS A 66 -3.81 3.67 10.58
CA LYS A 66 -3.31 2.41 11.18
C LYS A 66 -2.39 1.61 10.25
N TYR A 67 -2.54 1.79 8.95
CA TYR A 67 -1.74 1.11 7.93
C TYR A 67 -0.56 1.97 7.47
N GLN A 68 -0.50 3.23 7.90
CA GLN A 68 0.63 4.11 7.66
C GLN A 68 1.77 3.65 8.57
N LYS A 69 2.64 2.78 8.05
CA LYS A 69 3.82 2.26 8.73
C LYS A 69 4.98 3.24 8.69
#